data_AF-A0A0F9ZHC9-F1
#
_entry.id   AF-A0A0F9ZHC9-F1
#
_cell.length_a   1.000
_cell.length_b   1.000
_cell.length_c   1.000
_cell.angle_alpha   90.00
_cell.angle_beta   90.00
_cell.angle_gamma   90.00
#
_symmetry.space_group_name_H-M   'P 1'
#
loop_
_entity.id
_entity.type
_entity.pdbx_description
1 polymer ?
#
loop_
_entity_poly.entity_id
_entity_poly.type
_entity_poly.pdbx_seq_one_letter_code
_entity_poly.pdbx_strand_id
1 'polypeptide(L)'
;MPETPQIHEEEIEAQCPEITEADVLLALKIEELDENAKEVLSRWLKQEEEKIEASFRDEAYEYAKIDLTIRLARLYYESSYYVAAKDSFEAARYEAEGFRLDELAQAISNEEDEKQI
;
A
#
# COMPACT_ATOMS: atom_id res chain seq x y z
N MET A 1 -37.64 10.11 41.74
CA MET A 1 -36.28 9.51 41.69
C MET A 1 -35.80 9.71 40.27
N PRO A 2 -34.69 10.42 40.01
CA PRO A 2 -34.17 10.51 38.65
C PRO A 2 -33.48 9.19 38.31
N GLU A 3 -33.86 8.63 37.15
CA GLU A 3 -33.29 7.41 36.59
C GLU A 3 -31.81 7.65 36.25
N THR A 4 -30.94 6.74 36.68
CA THR A 4 -29.53 6.72 36.34
C THR A 4 -29.39 6.62 34.82
N PRO A 5 -28.70 7.54 34.13
CA PRO A 5 -28.47 7.38 32.70
C PRO A 5 -27.66 6.10 32.49
N GLN A 6 -28.25 5.17 31.73
CA GLN A 6 -27.56 3.99 31.22
C GLN A 6 -26.48 4.51 30.28
N ILE A 7 -25.22 4.38 30.68
CA ILE A 7 -24.08 4.56 29.79
C ILE A 7 -24.29 3.51 28.69
N HIS A 8 -24.70 3.95 27.50
CA HIS A 8 -24.65 3.10 26.33
C HIS A 8 -23.17 2.78 26.13
N GLU A 9 -22.84 1.51 26.31
CA GLU A 9 -21.64 0.91 25.75
C GLU A 9 -21.79 1.03 24.23
N GLU A 10 -21.58 2.24 23.70
CA GLU A 10 -21.10 2.40 22.33
C GLU A 10 -19.85 1.54 22.29
N GLU A 11 -19.99 0.42 21.57
CA GLU A 11 -18.90 -0.36 21.05
C GLU A 11 -17.83 0.62 20.59
N ILE A 12 -16.80 0.79 21.42
CA ILE A 12 -15.51 1.20 20.94
C ILE A 12 -15.05 0.01 20.10
N GLU A 13 -15.67 -0.16 18.91
CA GLU A 13 -14.96 -0.69 17.76
C GLU A 13 -13.64 0.05 17.83
N ALA A 14 -12.59 -0.68 18.16
CA ALA A 14 -11.25 -0.15 18.15
C ALA A 14 -11.02 0.29 16.70
N GLN A 15 -11.36 1.54 16.38
CA GLN A 15 -10.99 2.22 15.17
C GLN A 15 -9.48 2.25 15.22
N CYS A 16 -8.88 1.19 14.68
CA CYS A 16 -7.48 1.25 14.32
C CYS A 16 -7.39 2.45 13.37
N PRO A 17 -6.66 3.51 13.76
CA PRO A 17 -6.55 4.68 12.90
C PRO A 17 -6.03 4.22 11.55
N GLU A 18 -6.63 4.74 10.49
CA GLU A 18 -6.23 4.47 9.11
C GLU A 18 -4.74 4.79 8.96
N ILE A 19 -3.95 3.82 8.48
CA ILE A 19 -2.54 4.05 8.19
C ILE A 19 -2.46 4.70 6.81
N THR A 20 -1.72 5.81 6.71
CA THR A 20 -1.55 6.55 5.46
C THR A 20 -0.21 6.23 4.81
N GLU A 21 -0.07 6.55 3.52
CA GLU A 21 1.23 6.46 2.82
C GLU A 21 2.31 7.32 3.47
N ALA A 22 1.94 8.45 4.06
CA ALA A 22 2.88 9.31 4.79
C ALA A 22 3.40 8.63 6.07
N ASP A 23 2.56 7.87 6.76
CA ASP A 23 2.97 7.10 7.95
C ASP A 23 3.94 5.97 7.57
N VAL A 24 3.67 5.29 6.44
CA VAL A 24 4.57 4.26 5.90
C VAL A 24 5.90 4.89 5.49
N LEU A 25 5.88 5.99 4.75
CA LEU A 25 7.10 6.69 4.33
C LEU A 25 7.93 7.16 5.53
N LEU A 26 7.27 7.68 6.57
CA LEU A 26 7.94 8.09 7.80
C LEU A 26 8.60 6.88 8.49
N ALA A 27 7.88 5.76 8.59
CA ALA A 27 8.40 4.55 9.20
C ALA A 27 9.58 3.96 8.42
N LEU A 28 9.52 3.97 7.08
CA LEU A 28 10.60 3.51 6.21
C LEU A 28 11.84 4.43 6.23
N LYS A 29 11.70 5.71 6.57
CA LYS A 29 12.83 6.65 6.62
C LYS A 29 13.64 6.61 7.92
N ILE A 30 13.22 5.81 8.91
CA ILE A 30 14.00 5.58 10.11
C ILE A 30 15.20 4.70 9.73
N GLU A 31 16.40 5.08 10.17
CA GLU A 31 17.63 4.34 9.87
C GLU A 31 17.49 2.90 10.40
N GLU A 32 17.38 1.94 9.47
CA GLU A 32 17.05 0.52 9.65
C GLU A 32 15.55 0.19 9.60
N LEU A 33 15.21 -0.78 8.74
CA LEU A 33 13.86 -1.34 8.59
C LEU A 33 13.55 -2.21 9.80
N ASP A 34 13.33 -1.56 10.94
CA ASP A 34 13.06 -2.19 12.21
C ASP A 34 11.71 -2.91 12.20
N GLU A 35 11.43 -3.68 13.25
CA GLU A 35 10.19 -4.45 13.34
C GLU A 35 8.95 -3.53 13.32
N ASN A 36 9.07 -2.28 13.75
CA ASN A 36 7.99 -1.31 13.73
C ASN A 36 7.69 -0.83 12.31
N ALA A 37 8.70 -0.53 11.48
CA ALA A 37 8.50 -0.19 10.07
C ALA A 37 7.84 -1.33 9.29
N LYS A 38 8.24 -2.58 9.57
CA LYS A 38 7.59 -3.78 8.99
C LYS A 38 6.14 -3.92 9.41
N GLU A 39 5.83 -3.65 10.68
CA GLU A 39 4.46 -3.72 11.19
C GLU A 39 3.58 -2.64 10.53
N VAL A 40 4.05 -1.39 10.48
CA VAL A 40 3.34 -0.28 9.83
C VAL A 40 3.08 -0.60 8.36
N LEU A 41 4.09 -1.06 7.63
CA LEU A 41 3.95 -1.45 6.24
C LEU A 41 2.97 -2.63 6.06
N SER A 42 3.10 -3.68 6.86
CA SER A 42 2.23 -4.86 6.78
C SER A 42 0.76 -4.51 7.05
N ARG A 43 0.50 -3.65 8.03
CA ARG A 43 -0.85 -3.19 8.34
C ARG A 43 -1.42 -2.30 7.24
N TRP A 44 -0.60 -1.41 6.66
CA TRP A 44 -1.01 -0.59 5.52
C TRP A 44 -1.34 -1.43 4.29
N LEU A 45 -0.48 -2.38 3.92
CA LEU A 45 -0.73 -3.28 2.79
C LEU A 45 -2.04 -4.04 2.97
N LYS A 46 -2.24 -4.65 4.14
CA LYS A 46 -3.48 -5.36 4.45
C LYS A 46 -4.71 -4.46 4.33
N GLN A 47 -4.63 -3.23 4.85
CA GLN A 47 -5.71 -2.25 4.77
C GLN A 47 -6.06 -1.91 3.30
N GLU A 48 -5.05 -1.69 2.46
CA GLU A 48 -5.25 -1.37 1.05
C GLU A 48 -5.79 -2.57 0.25
N GLU A 49 -5.29 -3.77 0.52
CA GLU A 49 -5.82 -5.02 -0.06
C GLU A 49 -7.30 -5.21 0.28
N GLU A 50 -7.68 -5.05 1.55
CA GLU A 50 -9.08 -5.15 1.99
C GLU A 50 -9.97 -4.09 1.30
N LYS A 51 -9.49 -2.86 1.11
CA LYS A 51 -10.21 -1.82 0.36
C LYS A 51 -10.39 -2.20 -1.11
N ILE A 52 -9.34 -2.75 -1.74
CA ILE A 52 -9.39 -3.18 -3.14
C ILE A 52 -10.39 -4.33 -3.31
N GLU A 53 -10.32 -5.34 -2.46
CA GLU A 53 -11.24 -6.48 -2.43
C GLU A 53 -12.68 -6.05 -2.16
N ALA A 54 -12.92 -5.02 -1.35
CA ALA A 54 -14.26 -4.50 -1.10
C ALA A 54 -14.82 -3.70 -2.29
N SER A 55 -13.96 -3.01 -3.04
CA SER A 55 -14.38 -1.94 -3.97
C SER A 55 -14.35 -2.34 -5.45
N PHE A 56 -13.53 -3.32 -5.84
CA PHE A 56 -13.29 -3.65 -7.24
C PHE A 56 -13.54 -5.13 -7.57
N ARG A 57 -13.86 -5.42 -8.84
CA ARG A 57 -14.06 -6.78 -9.37
C ARG A 57 -13.44 -6.87 -10.77
N ASP A 58 -13.17 -8.11 -11.20
CA ASP A 58 -12.68 -8.44 -12.54
C ASP A 58 -11.43 -7.62 -12.93
N GLU A 59 -11.40 -7.05 -14.13
CA GLU A 59 -10.24 -6.31 -14.65
C GLU A 59 -9.87 -5.10 -13.77
N ALA A 60 -10.87 -4.37 -13.25
CA ALA A 60 -10.61 -3.22 -12.36
C ALA A 60 -9.92 -3.63 -11.04
N TYR A 61 -10.14 -4.87 -10.58
CA TYR A 61 -9.45 -5.42 -9.42
C TYR A 61 -7.97 -5.68 -9.71
N GLU A 62 -7.64 -6.20 -10.88
CA GLU A 62 -6.23 -6.42 -11.27
C GLU A 62 -5.48 -5.10 -11.44
N TYR A 63 -6.10 -4.09 -12.08
CA TYR A 63 -5.53 -2.74 -12.15
C TYR A 63 -5.27 -2.15 -10.77
N ALA A 64 -6.20 -2.30 -9.82
CA ALA A 64 -6.06 -1.74 -8.47
C ALA A 64 -4.94 -2.43 -7.67
N LYS A 65 -4.73 -3.74 -7.84
CA LYS A 65 -3.60 -4.45 -7.23
C LYS A 65 -2.26 -4.01 -7.81
N ILE A 66 -2.16 -3.89 -9.14
CA ILE A 66 -0.92 -3.43 -9.78
C ILE A 66 -0.60 -2.00 -9.32
N ASP A 67 -1.61 -1.12 -9.22
CA ASP A 67 -1.44 0.23 -8.68
C ASP A 67 -0.90 0.21 -7.24
N LEU A 68 -1.41 -0.67 -6.36
CA LEU A 68 -0.87 -0.82 -5.01
C LEU A 68 0.62 -1.22 -5.02
N THR A 69 1.03 -2.14 -5.89
CA THR A 69 2.44 -2.55 -6.04
C THR A 69 3.31 -1.39 -6.54
N ILE A 70 2.81 -0.56 -7.47
CA ILE A 70 3.50 0.66 -7.92
C ILE A 70 3.65 1.67 -6.79
N ARG A 71 2.58 1.89 -6.00
CA ARG A 71 2.63 2.79 -4.83
C ARG A 71 3.64 2.31 -3.80
N LEU A 72 3.70 1.01 -3.54
CA LEU A 72 4.74 0.41 -2.70
C LEU A 72 6.15 0.65 -3.24
N ALA A 73 6.37 0.45 -4.53
CA ALA A 73 7.67 0.67 -5.18
C ALA A 73 8.15 2.13 -5.00
N ARG A 74 7.25 3.10 -5.15
CA ARG A 74 7.51 4.52 -4.93
C ARG A 74 7.90 4.81 -3.47
N LEU A 75 7.19 4.24 -2.50
CA LEU A 75 7.50 4.39 -1.07
C LEU A 75 8.90 3.86 -0.73
N TYR A 76 9.28 2.71 -1.29
CA TYR A 76 10.65 2.18 -1.14
C TYR A 76 11.69 3.09 -1.78
N TYR A 77 11.42 3.61 -2.99
CA TYR A 77 12.34 4.51 -3.68
C TYR A 77 12.57 5.79 -2.89
N GLU A 78 11.50 6.43 -2.42
CA GLU A 78 11.57 7.66 -1.61
C GLU A 78 12.25 7.46 -0.26
N SER A 79 12.32 6.23 0.21
CA SER A 79 13.01 5.82 1.44
C SER A 79 14.42 5.26 1.18
N SER A 80 14.94 5.39 -0.05
CA SER A 80 16.25 4.89 -0.48
C SER A 80 16.44 3.36 -0.42
N TYR A 81 15.35 2.58 -0.34
CA TYR A 81 15.39 1.13 -0.50
C TYR A 81 15.35 0.73 -1.98
N TYR A 82 16.37 1.13 -2.75
CA TYR A 82 16.36 1.02 -4.21
C TYR A 82 16.19 -0.41 -4.74
N VAL A 83 16.74 -1.43 -4.06
CA VAL A 83 16.56 -2.83 -4.45
C VAL A 83 15.09 -3.24 -4.30
N ALA A 84 14.47 -2.92 -3.15
CA ALA A 84 13.07 -3.24 -2.91
C ALA A 84 12.13 -2.47 -3.84
N ALA A 85 12.49 -1.21 -4.17
CA ALA A 85 11.77 -0.41 -5.14
C ALA A 85 11.81 -1.06 -6.53
N LYS A 86 13.00 -1.45 -7.01
CA LYS A 86 13.19 -2.14 -8.28
C LYS A 86 12.40 -3.44 -8.33
N ASP A 87 12.55 -4.31 -7.34
CA ASP A 87 11.84 -5.59 -7.27
C ASP A 87 10.32 -5.40 -7.34
N SER A 88 9.80 -4.33 -6.71
CA SER A 88 8.37 -4.00 -6.72
C SER A 88 7.90 -3.45 -8.07
N PHE A 89 8.69 -2.58 -8.72
CA PHE A 89 8.36 -2.11 -10.08
C PHE A 89 8.40 -3.25 -11.09
N GLU A 90 9.42 -4.11 -11.04
CA GLU A 90 9.50 -5.29 -11.91
C GLU A 90 8.29 -6.20 -11.70
N ALA A 91 7.90 -6.47 -10.45
CA ALA A 91 6.70 -7.25 -10.14
C ALA A 91 5.43 -6.63 -10.74
N ALA A 92 5.21 -5.33 -10.55
CA ALA A 92 4.08 -4.62 -11.14
C ALA A 92 4.07 -4.70 -12.67
N ARG A 93 5.24 -4.57 -13.30
CA ARG A 93 5.38 -4.67 -14.76
C ARG A 93 5.07 -6.08 -15.26
N TYR A 94 5.63 -7.11 -14.62
CA TYR A 94 5.34 -8.50 -14.99
C TYR A 94 3.86 -8.86 -14.83
N GLU A 95 3.21 -8.37 -13.78
CA GLU A 95 1.77 -8.54 -13.60
C GLU A 95 0.98 -7.83 -14.72
N ALA A 96 1.30 -6.57 -15.02
CA ALA A 96 0.68 -5.82 -16.10
C ALA A 96 0.82 -6.53 -17.47
N GLU A 97 2.01 -7.05 -17.78
CA GLU A 97 2.26 -7.85 -18.99
C GLU A 97 1.44 -9.16 -18.99
N GLY A 98 1.35 -9.83 -17.84
CA GLY A 98 0.55 -11.05 -17.66
C GLY A 98 -0.94 -10.83 -17.95
N PHE A 99 -1.46 -9.66 -17.61
CA PHE A 99 -2.83 -9.23 -17.91
C PHE A 99 -2.98 -8.51 -19.26
N ARG A 100 -1.91 -8.38 -20.06
CA ARG A 100 -1.88 -7.67 -21.35
C ARG A 100 -2.25 -6.19 -21.26
N LEU A 101 -1.85 -5.56 -20.17
CA LEU A 101 -2.01 -4.12 -19.92
C LEU A 101 -0.79 -3.36 -20.46
N ASP A 102 -0.56 -3.45 -21.78
CA ASP A 102 0.69 -3.01 -22.42
C ASP A 102 1.04 -1.54 -22.13
N GLU A 103 0.04 -0.66 -22.11
CA GLU A 103 0.23 0.77 -21.79
C GLU A 103 0.70 0.98 -20.34
N LEU A 104 0.17 0.19 -19.40
CA LEU A 104 0.56 0.24 -17.99
C LEU A 104 1.97 -0.31 -17.79
N ALA A 105 2.29 -1.44 -18.42
CA ALA A 105 3.63 -2.02 -18.39
C ALA A 105 4.69 -1.06 -18.94
N GLN A 106 4.39 -0.37 -20.05
CA GLN A 106 5.28 0.66 -20.61
C GLN A 106 5.41 1.87 -19.68
N ALA A 107 4.32 2.32 -19.05
CA ALA A 107 4.37 3.42 -18.09
C ALA A 107 5.25 3.09 -16.86
N ILE A 108 5.15 1.85 -16.35
CA ILE A 108 6.02 1.36 -15.26
C ILE A 108 7.49 1.38 -15.71
N SER A 109 7.80 0.82 -16.89
CA SER A 109 9.18 0.81 -17.42
C SER A 109 9.76 2.21 -17.58
N ASN A 110 8.95 3.18 -18.04
CA ASN A 110 9.41 4.57 -18.17
C ASN A 110 9.72 5.18 -16.81
N GLU A 111 8.93 4.87 -15.78
CA GLU A 111 9.18 5.36 -14.43
C GLU A 111 10.44 4.74 -13.80
N GLU A 112 10.70 3.44 -14.03
CA GLU A 112 11.95 2.78 -13.66
C GLU A 112 13.17 3.48 -14.30
N ASP A 113 13.11 3.73 -15.61
CA ASP A 113 14.16 4.41 -16.37
C ASP A 113 14.41 5.85 -15.86
N GLU A 114 13.34 6.61 -15.59
CA GLU A 114 13.42 7.97 -15.04
C GLU A 114 14.06 7.99 -13.64
N LYS A 115 13.78 6.97 -12.84
CA LYS A 115 14.31 6.79 -11.47
C LYS A 115 15.72 6.20 -11.44
N GLN A 116 16.23 5.74 -12.59
CA GLN A 116 17.53 5.08 -12.75
C GLN A 116 17.69 3.80 -11.89
N ILE A 117 16.63 3.01 -11.79
CA ILE A 117 16.58 1.76 -11.01
C ILE A 117 16.43 0.52 -11.89
#